data_AF-A0A699GNL2-F1
#
_entry.id   AF-A0A699GNL2-F1
#
_cell.length_a   1.000
_cell.length_b   1.000
_cell.length_c   1.000
_cell.angle_alpha   90.00
_cell.angle_beta   90.00
_cell.angle_gamma   90.00
#
_symmetry.space_group_name_H-M   'P 1'
#
loop_
_entity.id
_entity.type
_entity.pdbx_description
1 polymer ?
#
loop_
_entity_poly.entity_id
_entity_poly.type
_entity_poly.pdbx_seq_one_letter_code
_entity_poly.pdbx_strand_id
1 'polypeptide(L)'
;MMHGPYGAVTLKASCMKGDKCSKKFPKKFNQKTFLDENGHVHYRRRDTSVSATRNKFQLDDSYVVPYYRDLLRAFQAHINVEYYGWSMLIKYLFKYISKGTDNVFARVSRAISESSTTATPSQHVIDEIQNYVEGRFICAHEAYWIILKIDIHRREPVVQILAVHLEDMQRITFRDQDRAVYQALGLLSDDKEWEIAFEEVCGSATPEELRFLFPTYSFTIPDYHLNDDSLQGYTLYEIEIILSNCGKSLHVFGLPPPPQDLL
;
A
#
# COMPACT_ATOMS: atom_id res chain seq x y z
N MET A 1 -15.44 -24.43 -7.62
CA MET A 1 -15.73 -23.40 -8.63
C MET A 1 -15.50 -24.01 -10.01
N MET A 2 -16.44 -23.78 -10.93
CA MET A 2 -16.30 -24.16 -12.34
C MET A 2 -15.92 -22.91 -13.14
N HIS A 3 -15.01 -23.06 -14.11
CA HIS A 3 -14.80 -22.04 -15.11
C HIS A 3 -16.09 -21.88 -15.92
N GLY A 4 -16.54 -20.65 -16.08
CA GLY A 4 -17.76 -20.37 -16.85
C GLY A 4 -17.59 -20.72 -18.34
N PRO A 5 -18.71 -20.88 -19.06
CA PRO A 5 -18.67 -20.95 -20.51
C PRO A 5 -18.02 -19.69 -21.10
N TYR A 6 -17.34 -19.84 -22.22
CA TYR A 6 -16.66 -18.77 -22.97
C TYR A 6 -16.79 -19.05 -24.48
N GLY A 7 -16.30 -18.14 -25.33
CA GLY A 7 -16.32 -18.31 -26.78
C GLY A 7 -17.67 -17.96 -27.38
N ALA A 8 -18.12 -18.70 -28.39
CA ALA A 8 -19.39 -18.46 -29.09
C ALA A 8 -20.61 -18.46 -28.15
N VAL A 9 -20.54 -19.19 -27.03
CA VAL A 9 -21.59 -19.25 -26.01
C VAL A 9 -21.62 -18.00 -25.12
N THR A 10 -20.49 -17.33 -24.95
CA THR A 10 -20.38 -16.11 -24.13
C THR A 10 -19.25 -15.22 -24.66
N LEU A 11 -19.54 -14.51 -25.75
CA LEU A 11 -18.59 -13.65 -26.46
C LEU A 11 -17.99 -12.53 -25.58
N LYS A 12 -18.74 -12.10 -24.56
CA LYS A 12 -18.33 -11.05 -23.60
C LYS A 12 -17.61 -11.60 -22.36
N ALA A 13 -17.22 -12.87 -22.34
CA ALA A 13 -16.51 -13.43 -21.19
C ALA A 13 -15.14 -12.75 -21.00
N SER A 14 -14.86 -12.27 -19.78
CA SER A 14 -13.61 -11.54 -19.46
C SER A 14 -12.33 -12.36 -19.66
N CYS A 15 -12.44 -13.69 -19.75
CA CYS A 15 -11.32 -14.56 -20.02
C CYS A 15 -10.93 -14.64 -21.51
N MET A 16 -11.75 -14.11 -22.43
CA MET A 16 -11.52 -14.18 -23.88
C MET A 16 -10.32 -13.33 -24.31
N LYS A 17 -9.42 -13.91 -25.10
CA LYS A 17 -8.39 -13.21 -25.87
C LYS A 17 -8.42 -13.72 -27.30
N GLY A 18 -9.00 -12.92 -28.21
CA GLY A 18 -9.41 -13.40 -29.53
C GLY A 18 -10.42 -14.54 -29.36
N ASP A 19 -10.23 -15.63 -30.10
CA ASP A 19 -11.16 -16.78 -30.08
C ASP A 19 -10.83 -17.84 -29.02
N LYS A 20 -9.89 -17.55 -28.10
CA LYS A 20 -9.40 -18.50 -27.10
C LYS A 20 -9.56 -17.97 -25.68
N CYS A 21 -9.79 -18.89 -24.74
CA CYS A 21 -9.73 -18.58 -23.32
C CYS A 21 -8.27 -18.34 -22.90
N SER A 22 -7.97 -17.16 -22.37
CA SER A 22 -6.66 -16.79 -21.82
C SER A 22 -6.20 -17.71 -20.67
N LYS A 23 -7.13 -18.35 -19.97
CA LYS A 23 -6.86 -19.31 -18.89
C LYS A 23 -6.72 -20.75 -19.40
N LYS A 24 -6.82 -20.98 -20.72
CA LYS A 24 -6.67 -22.29 -21.39
C LYS A 24 -7.66 -23.35 -20.88
N PHE A 25 -8.91 -22.97 -20.66
CA PHE A 25 -10.02 -23.92 -20.52
C PHE A 25 -10.57 -24.27 -21.91
N PRO A 26 -11.23 -25.44 -22.08
CA PRO A 26 -11.24 -26.57 -21.14
C PRO A 26 -9.84 -27.17 -20.96
N LYS A 27 -9.55 -27.70 -19.78
CA LYS A 27 -8.25 -28.29 -19.45
C LYS A 27 -8.22 -29.75 -19.89
N LYS A 28 -7.08 -30.21 -20.42
CA LYS A 28 -6.89 -31.62 -20.80
C LYS A 28 -7.04 -32.55 -19.59
N PHE A 29 -7.62 -33.72 -19.80
CA PHE A 29 -7.64 -34.80 -18.83
C PHE A 29 -6.24 -35.40 -18.66
N ASN A 30 -5.86 -35.68 -17.41
CA ASN A 30 -4.56 -36.21 -17.04
C ASN A 30 -4.73 -37.22 -15.88
N GLN A 31 -4.13 -38.40 -15.98
CA GLN A 31 -4.23 -39.43 -14.94
C GLN A 31 -3.35 -39.16 -13.71
N LYS A 32 -2.31 -38.33 -13.85
CA LYS A 32 -1.40 -37.93 -12.78
C LYS A 32 -1.04 -36.45 -12.88
N THR A 33 -0.62 -35.87 -11.75
CA THR A 33 -0.04 -34.53 -11.74
C THR A 33 1.42 -34.63 -12.17
N PHE A 34 1.87 -33.79 -13.09
CA PHE A 34 3.26 -33.75 -13.54
C PHE A 34 3.69 -32.31 -13.92
N LEU A 35 5.01 -32.09 -14.00
CA LEU A 35 5.61 -30.84 -14.48
C LEU A 35 6.05 -31.04 -15.94
N ASP A 36 5.79 -30.06 -16.80
CA ASP A 36 6.36 -30.05 -18.15
C ASP A 36 7.80 -29.52 -18.17
N GLU A 37 8.44 -29.59 -19.34
CA GLU A 37 9.82 -29.11 -19.57
C GLU A 37 10.01 -27.63 -19.24
N ASN A 38 8.92 -26.84 -19.27
CA ASN A 38 8.92 -25.42 -18.93
C ASN A 38 8.60 -25.17 -17.45
N GLY A 39 8.46 -26.22 -16.63
CA GLY A 39 8.15 -26.14 -15.21
C GLY A 39 6.69 -25.81 -14.89
N HIS A 40 5.77 -25.87 -15.86
CA HIS A 40 4.34 -25.70 -15.59
C HIS A 40 3.71 -26.98 -15.05
N VAL A 41 2.80 -26.82 -14.11
CA VAL A 41 2.09 -27.95 -13.50
C VAL A 41 0.86 -28.31 -14.31
N HIS A 42 0.78 -29.59 -14.65
CA HIS A 42 -0.39 -30.22 -15.23
C HIS A 42 -1.04 -31.09 -14.16
N TYR A 43 -2.09 -30.58 -13.51
CA TYR A 43 -2.80 -31.33 -12.48
C TYR A 43 -3.48 -32.57 -13.02
N ARG A 44 -3.52 -33.62 -12.19
CA ARG A 44 -4.42 -34.76 -12.40
C ARG A 44 -5.84 -34.26 -12.56
N ARG A 45 -6.48 -34.65 -13.65
CA ARG A 45 -7.86 -34.36 -13.98
C ARG A 45 -8.47 -35.60 -14.60
N ARG A 46 -9.30 -36.30 -13.83
CA ARG A 46 -9.97 -37.52 -14.28
C ARG A 46 -11.22 -37.13 -15.04
N ASP A 47 -11.61 -37.96 -15.99
CA ASP A 47 -12.94 -37.92 -16.56
C ASP A 47 -13.82 -38.84 -15.70
N THR A 48 -14.68 -38.26 -14.87
CA THR A 48 -15.62 -39.02 -14.04
C THR A 48 -16.97 -39.24 -14.71
N SER A 49 -17.16 -38.77 -15.96
CA SER A 49 -18.44 -38.72 -16.65
C SER A 49 -19.52 -37.90 -15.92
N VAL A 50 -19.14 -37.13 -14.90
CA VAL A 50 -20.03 -36.21 -14.18
C VAL A 50 -20.00 -34.86 -14.88
N SER A 51 -21.18 -34.29 -15.15
CA SER A 51 -21.31 -32.96 -15.70
C SER A 51 -22.32 -32.12 -14.92
N ALA A 52 -22.12 -30.81 -14.95
CA ALA A 52 -23.04 -29.82 -14.41
C ALA A 52 -23.51 -28.88 -15.53
N THR A 53 -24.81 -28.60 -15.60
CA THR A 53 -25.34 -27.67 -16.61
C THR A 53 -25.39 -26.24 -16.07
N ARG A 54 -24.86 -25.28 -16.83
CA ARG A 54 -24.97 -23.85 -16.56
C ARG A 54 -25.35 -23.11 -17.84
N ASN A 55 -26.47 -22.37 -17.84
CA ASN A 55 -26.96 -21.63 -19.01
C ASN A 55 -27.05 -22.49 -20.28
N LYS A 56 -27.59 -23.72 -20.16
CA LYS A 56 -27.69 -24.72 -21.25
C LYS A 56 -26.34 -25.24 -21.79
N PHE A 57 -25.23 -24.89 -21.13
CA PHE A 57 -23.90 -25.43 -21.42
C PHE A 57 -23.53 -26.52 -20.41
N GLN A 58 -23.06 -27.67 -20.89
CA GLN A 58 -22.57 -28.75 -20.04
C GLN A 58 -21.11 -28.51 -19.66
N LEU A 59 -20.83 -28.49 -18.37
CA LEU A 59 -19.50 -28.35 -17.79
C LEU A 59 -19.10 -29.68 -17.16
N ASP A 60 -18.12 -30.35 -17.76
CA ASP A 60 -17.51 -31.56 -17.22
C ASP A 60 -16.31 -31.22 -16.32
N ASP A 61 -15.59 -32.26 -15.89
CA ASP A 61 -14.37 -32.15 -15.11
C ASP A 61 -13.28 -31.30 -15.78
N SER A 62 -13.31 -31.07 -17.10
CA SER A 62 -12.37 -30.20 -17.84
C SER A 62 -12.49 -28.70 -17.46
N TYR A 63 -13.61 -28.30 -16.88
CA TYR A 63 -13.90 -26.91 -16.47
C TYR A 63 -13.64 -26.64 -14.98
N VAL A 64 -13.28 -27.65 -14.18
CA VAL A 64 -13.01 -27.48 -12.73
C VAL A 64 -11.77 -26.59 -12.52
N VAL A 65 -11.91 -25.51 -11.75
CA VAL A 65 -10.79 -24.68 -11.32
C VAL A 65 -10.04 -25.40 -10.17
N PRO A 66 -8.71 -25.56 -10.23
CA PRO A 66 -7.93 -26.24 -9.20
C PRO A 66 -8.23 -25.72 -7.80
N TYR A 67 -8.24 -26.61 -6.82
CA TYR A 67 -8.44 -26.27 -5.41
C TYR A 67 -7.78 -27.30 -4.50
N TYR A 68 -7.57 -26.92 -3.26
CA TYR A 68 -7.18 -27.84 -2.21
C TYR A 68 -8.38 -28.14 -1.30
N ARG A 69 -8.69 -29.42 -1.12
CA ARG A 69 -9.91 -29.89 -0.46
C ARG A 69 -10.04 -29.38 0.97
N ASP A 70 -8.97 -29.42 1.75
CA ASP A 70 -9.07 -29.08 3.17
C ASP A 70 -9.17 -27.57 3.38
N LEU A 71 -8.49 -26.78 2.54
CA LEU A 71 -8.65 -25.31 2.52
C LEU A 71 -10.08 -24.92 2.12
N LEU A 72 -10.65 -25.58 1.11
CA LEU A 72 -12.03 -25.33 0.70
C LEU A 72 -13.00 -25.58 1.86
N ARG A 73 -12.78 -26.65 2.64
CA ARG A 73 -13.61 -27.00 3.79
C ARG A 73 -13.40 -26.04 4.97
N ALA A 74 -12.15 -25.74 5.31
CA ALA A 74 -11.80 -24.89 6.44
C ALA A 74 -12.34 -23.46 6.29
N PHE A 75 -12.30 -22.92 5.07
CA PHE A 75 -12.72 -21.54 4.80
C PHE A 75 -14.11 -21.43 4.15
N GLN A 76 -14.78 -22.57 3.90
CA GLN A 76 -16.05 -22.63 3.16
C GLN A 76 -16.04 -21.85 1.84
N ALA A 77 -14.86 -21.73 1.22
CA ALA A 77 -14.62 -20.89 0.06
C ALA A 77 -13.75 -21.63 -0.95
N HIS A 78 -13.98 -21.40 -2.25
CA HIS A 78 -13.10 -21.98 -3.27
C HIS A 78 -11.78 -21.20 -3.32
N ILE A 79 -10.71 -21.84 -2.87
CA ILE A 79 -9.36 -21.29 -2.89
C ILE A 79 -8.61 -21.92 -4.06
N ASN A 80 -8.26 -21.09 -5.06
CA ASN A 80 -7.44 -21.52 -6.18
C ASN A 80 -6.02 -21.78 -5.69
N VAL A 81 -5.53 -23.02 -5.84
CA VAL A 81 -4.18 -23.41 -5.45
C VAL A 81 -3.40 -23.75 -6.70
N GLU A 82 -2.31 -23.00 -6.94
CA GLU A 82 -1.40 -23.21 -8.05
C GLU A 82 0.02 -23.46 -7.52
N TYR A 83 0.59 -24.62 -7.82
CA TYR A 83 2.02 -24.87 -7.72
C TYR A 83 2.75 -24.03 -8.77
N TYR A 84 3.82 -23.38 -8.34
CA TYR A 84 4.73 -22.61 -9.17
C TYR A 84 6.15 -23.17 -8.99
N GLY A 85 6.86 -23.40 -10.09
CA GLY A 85 8.24 -23.93 -10.06
C GLY A 85 9.24 -22.97 -9.38
N TRP A 86 10.40 -23.52 -8.99
CA TRP A 86 11.36 -22.91 -8.05
C TRP A 86 11.74 -21.45 -8.33
N SER A 87 12.03 -21.07 -9.57
CA SER A 87 12.49 -19.70 -9.89
C SER A 87 11.36 -18.68 -10.01
N MET A 88 10.18 -19.09 -10.48
CA MET A 88 9.04 -18.19 -10.63
C MET A 88 8.19 -18.09 -9.36
N LEU A 89 8.27 -19.06 -8.44
CA LEU A 89 7.58 -19.01 -7.15
C LEU A 89 7.98 -17.76 -6.36
N ILE A 90 9.27 -17.41 -6.33
CA ILE A 90 9.77 -16.21 -5.64
C ILE A 90 9.12 -14.96 -6.22
N LYS A 91 9.17 -14.80 -7.55
CA LYS A 91 8.53 -13.67 -8.23
C LYS A 91 7.03 -13.59 -7.95
N TYR A 92 6.36 -14.74 -7.94
CA TYR A 92 4.92 -14.82 -7.67
C TYR A 92 4.60 -14.50 -6.20
N LEU A 93 5.33 -15.07 -5.25
CA LEU A 93 5.16 -14.80 -3.82
C LEU A 93 5.33 -13.33 -3.52
N PHE A 94 6.43 -12.72 -3.95
CA PHE A 94 6.66 -11.28 -3.80
C PHE A 94 5.55 -10.48 -4.47
N LYS A 95 5.19 -10.83 -5.72
CA LYS A 95 4.10 -10.16 -6.42
C LYS A 95 2.81 -10.17 -5.61
N TYR A 96 2.42 -11.29 -4.99
CA TYR A 96 1.14 -11.43 -4.29
C TYR A 96 1.15 -10.83 -2.89
N ILE A 97 2.28 -10.93 -2.18
CA ILE A 97 2.47 -10.25 -0.89
C ILE A 97 2.41 -8.74 -1.13
N SER A 98 3.20 -8.24 -2.08
CA SER A 98 3.24 -6.82 -2.44
C SER A 98 2.09 -6.39 -3.36
N LYS A 99 1.07 -7.25 -3.60
CA LYS A 99 -0.10 -6.87 -4.40
C LYS A 99 -1.09 -6.16 -3.50
N GLY A 100 -0.86 -4.87 -3.28
CA GLY A 100 -1.79 -3.98 -2.59
C GLY A 100 -2.63 -3.18 -3.58
N THR A 101 -3.54 -2.38 -3.03
CA THR A 101 -4.04 -1.21 -3.74
C THR A 101 -2.84 -0.29 -3.95
N ASP A 102 -2.49 0.09 -5.17
CA ASP A 102 -1.32 0.96 -5.38
C ASP A 102 -1.63 2.39 -4.90
N ASN A 103 -2.88 2.84 -5.08
CA ASN A 103 -3.35 4.17 -4.73
C ASN A 103 -4.65 4.10 -3.92
N VAL A 104 -4.78 5.00 -2.94
CA VAL A 104 -6.04 5.28 -2.25
C VAL A 104 -6.52 6.65 -2.70
N PHE A 105 -7.79 6.71 -3.10
CA PHE A 105 -8.51 7.94 -3.32
C PHE A 105 -9.39 8.21 -2.11
N ALA A 106 -9.06 9.25 -1.35
CA ALA A 106 -9.86 9.70 -0.23
C ALA A 106 -10.61 10.96 -0.64
N ARG A 107 -11.93 10.99 -0.41
CA ARG A 107 -12.72 12.22 -0.55
C ARG A 107 -12.74 12.94 0.80
N VAL A 108 -12.20 14.15 0.83
CA VAL A 108 -12.26 15.04 1.98
C VAL A 108 -13.54 15.85 1.87
N SER A 109 -14.56 15.49 2.64
CA SER A 109 -15.77 16.31 2.78
C SER A 109 -15.62 17.20 4.01
N ARG A 110 -15.72 18.52 3.83
CA ARG A 110 -15.96 19.43 4.95
C ARG A 110 -17.35 19.14 5.52
N ALA A 111 -17.46 18.93 6.84
CA ALA A 111 -18.75 18.87 7.50
C ALA A 111 -19.45 20.22 7.26
N ILE A 112 -20.66 20.20 6.70
CA ILE A 112 -21.49 21.40 6.58
C ILE A 112 -21.88 21.74 8.01
N SER A 113 -21.24 22.75 8.60
CA SER A 113 -21.70 23.35 9.84
C SER A 113 -23.10 23.92 9.60
N GLU A 114 -24.11 23.35 10.25
CA GLU A 114 -25.46 23.91 10.36
C GLU A 114 -25.40 25.22 11.16
N SER A 115 -24.90 26.29 10.55
CA SER A 115 -24.91 27.61 11.17
C SER A 115 -24.77 28.71 10.14
N SER A 116 -25.88 29.09 9.52
CA SER A 116 -26.08 30.48 9.11
C SER A 116 -27.57 30.78 8.89
N THR A 117 -28.30 30.99 9.98
CA THR A 117 -29.39 31.97 9.99
C THR A 117 -28.77 33.35 9.83
N THR A 118 -28.50 33.76 8.60
CA THR A 118 -28.66 35.14 8.08
C THR A 118 -28.20 35.19 6.63
N ALA A 119 -29.00 35.88 5.83
CA ALA A 119 -28.96 35.86 4.39
C ALA A 119 -27.71 36.54 3.80
N THR A 120 -26.92 35.77 3.04
CA THR A 120 -26.36 36.22 1.76
C THR A 120 -26.01 34.98 0.92
N PRO A 121 -26.48 34.84 -0.33
CA PRO A 121 -26.13 33.70 -1.17
C PRO A 121 -24.73 33.92 -1.73
N SER A 122 -23.71 33.82 -0.87
CA SER A 122 -22.36 33.58 -1.36
C SER A 122 -22.37 32.15 -1.90
N GLN A 123 -22.32 32.06 -3.22
CA GLN A 123 -22.21 30.80 -3.94
C GLN A 123 -20.90 30.16 -3.50
N HIS A 124 -20.95 29.31 -2.47
CA HIS A 124 -19.78 28.63 -1.95
C HIS A 124 -19.30 27.73 -3.09
N VAL A 125 -18.28 28.19 -3.83
CA VAL A 125 -17.70 27.44 -4.95
C VAL A 125 -17.00 26.24 -4.35
N ILE A 126 -17.73 25.12 -4.27
CA ILE A 126 -17.17 23.85 -3.84
C ILE A 126 -16.34 23.34 -5.01
N ASP A 127 -15.02 23.43 -4.89
CA ASP A 127 -14.11 22.79 -5.83
C ASP A 127 -14.15 21.28 -5.58
N GLU A 128 -14.90 20.55 -6.41
CA GLU A 128 -15.03 19.11 -6.34
C GLU A 128 -13.70 18.39 -6.55
N ILE A 129 -12.73 18.99 -7.25
CA ILE A 129 -11.44 18.38 -7.58
C ILE A 129 -10.48 18.47 -6.38
N GLN A 130 -10.43 19.61 -5.69
CA GLN A 130 -9.63 19.82 -4.47
C GLN A 130 -10.06 18.91 -3.30
N ASN A 131 -11.27 18.36 -3.34
CA ASN A 131 -11.81 17.49 -2.30
C ASN A 131 -11.37 16.02 -2.43
N TYR A 132 -10.46 15.69 -3.35
CA TYR A 132 -9.91 14.33 -3.46
C TYR A 132 -8.40 14.35 -3.21
N VAL A 133 -7.95 13.46 -2.32
CA VAL A 133 -6.53 13.19 -2.07
C VAL A 133 -6.20 11.83 -2.68
N GLU A 134 -5.22 11.83 -3.56
CA GLU A 134 -4.60 10.61 -4.08
C GLU A 134 -3.32 10.33 -3.29
N GLY A 135 -3.26 9.18 -2.62
CA GLY A 135 -2.11 8.75 -1.85
C GLY A 135 -1.67 7.35 -2.24
N ARG A 136 -0.37 7.04 -2.09
CA ARG A 136 0.12 5.67 -2.25
C ARG A 136 -0.26 4.84 -1.02
N PHE A 137 -0.89 3.70 -1.23
CA PHE A 137 -1.20 2.79 -0.12
C PHE A 137 0.00 1.89 0.19
N ILE A 138 0.40 1.89 1.46
CA ILE A 138 1.42 1.00 2.01
C ILE A 138 0.72 -0.01 2.88
N CYS A 139 0.85 -1.29 2.54
CA CYS A 139 0.24 -2.37 3.31
C CYS A 139 1.00 -2.64 4.61
N ALA A 140 0.33 -3.23 5.61
CA ALA A 140 0.89 -3.39 6.96
C ALA A 140 2.25 -4.10 7.01
N HIS A 141 2.48 -5.08 6.13
CA HIS A 141 3.76 -5.80 6.09
C HIS A 141 4.87 -5.01 5.38
N GLU A 142 4.54 -4.19 4.38
CA GLU A 142 5.48 -3.26 3.74
C GLU A 142 5.89 -2.15 4.72
N ALA A 143 4.94 -1.61 5.49
CA ALA A 143 5.21 -0.64 6.56
C ALA A 143 6.15 -1.23 7.63
N TYR A 144 5.89 -2.45 8.09
CA TYR A 144 6.74 -3.14 9.05
C TYR A 144 8.19 -3.30 8.56
N TRP A 145 8.38 -3.64 7.28
CA TRP A 145 9.71 -3.80 6.69
C TRP A 145 10.46 -2.49 6.52
N ILE A 146 9.75 -1.40 6.18
CA ILE A 146 10.32 -0.05 6.10
C ILE A 146 10.76 0.43 7.49
N ILE A 147 9.89 0.30 8.50
CA ILE A 147 10.16 0.71 9.88
C ILE A 147 11.41 0.00 10.42
N LEU A 148 11.55 -1.30 10.14
CA LEU A 148 12.66 -2.10 10.63
C LEU A 148 13.91 -2.08 9.73
N LYS A 149 13.89 -1.34 8.61
CA LYS A 149 14.98 -1.28 7.62
C LYS A 149 15.52 -2.67 7.22
N ILE A 150 14.63 -3.63 7.01
CA ILE A 150 15.02 -5.00 6.66
C ILE A 150 15.35 -5.06 5.16
N ASP A 151 16.55 -5.54 4.82
CA ASP A 151 16.97 -5.73 3.44
C ASP A 151 16.07 -6.75 2.71
N ILE A 152 15.34 -6.28 1.71
CA ILE A 152 14.34 -7.07 0.97
C ILE A 152 14.99 -8.06 0.00
N HIS A 153 16.11 -7.67 -0.62
CA HIS A 153 16.83 -8.52 -1.56
C HIS A 153 18.30 -8.10 -1.70
N ARG A 154 19.17 -9.09 -1.90
CA ARG A 154 20.58 -8.92 -2.26
C ARG A 154 20.86 -9.68 -3.56
N ARG A 155 21.62 -9.07 -4.49
CA ARG A 155 22.05 -9.71 -5.76
C ARG A 155 23.57 -9.69 -5.86
N GLU A 156 24.14 -10.78 -6.37
CA GLU A 156 25.58 -10.91 -6.60
C GLU A 156 25.82 -11.72 -7.89
N PRO A 157 26.34 -11.12 -8.98
CA PRO A 157 26.77 -9.72 -9.12
C PRO A 157 25.58 -8.73 -9.22
N VAL A 158 25.85 -7.46 -8.93
CA VAL A 158 24.85 -6.38 -9.01
C VAL A 158 24.51 -6.10 -10.48
N VAL A 159 23.23 -6.18 -10.84
CA VAL A 159 22.71 -5.79 -12.16
C VAL A 159 21.77 -4.61 -11.97
N GLN A 160 22.10 -3.46 -12.55
CA GLN A 160 21.33 -2.22 -12.46
C GLN A 160 20.73 -1.84 -13.82
N ILE A 161 19.46 -1.44 -13.82
CA ILE A 161 18.75 -0.93 -15.02
C ILE A 161 18.86 0.60 -15.02
N LEU A 162 19.33 1.18 -16.12
CA LEU A 162 19.44 2.64 -16.28
C LEU A 162 18.10 3.24 -16.72
N ALA A 163 17.78 4.43 -16.22
CA ALA A 163 16.60 5.18 -16.62
C ALA A 163 16.83 5.84 -18.00
N VAL A 164 15.87 5.71 -18.91
CA VAL A 164 15.85 6.42 -20.20
C VAL A 164 14.97 7.65 -20.05
N HIS A 165 15.47 8.82 -20.40
CA HIS A 165 14.73 10.09 -20.37
C HIS A 165 14.90 10.83 -21.71
N LEU A 166 14.02 11.80 -21.96
CA LEU A 166 14.13 12.72 -23.09
C LEU A 166 15.25 13.75 -22.84
N GLU A 167 15.65 14.46 -23.88
CA GLU A 167 16.59 15.58 -23.80
C GLU A 167 16.09 16.61 -22.76
N ASP A 168 16.98 17.05 -21.87
CA ASP A 168 16.74 17.99 -20.76
C ASP A 168 15.70 17.61 -19.69
N MET A 169 15.15 16.39 -19.74
CA MET A 169 14.19 15.87 -18.76
C MET A 169 14.82 14.80 -17.86
N GLN A 170 16.11 14.99 -17.57
CA GLN A 170 16.84 14.08 -16.69
C GLN A 170 16.24 14.16 -15.29
N ARG A 171 15.91 13.00 -14.72
CA ARG A 171 15.60 12.93 -13.29
C ARG A 171 16.88 13.19 -12.50
N ILE A 172 17.08 14.44 -12.08
CA ILE A 172 18.20 14.80 -11.22
C ILE A 172 17.86 14.30 -9.81
N THR A 173 18.73 13.44 -9.27
CA THR A 173 18.62 12.95 -7.90
C THR A 173 19.69 13.66 -7.10
N PHE A 174 19.28 14.47 -6.13
CA PHE A 174 20.22 15.17 -5.26
C PHE A 174 20.84 14.16 -4.31
N ARG A 175 22.18 14.15 -4.23
CA ARG A 175 22.90 13.32 -3.27
C ARG A 175 22.96 14.05 -1.94
N ASP A 176 22.75 13.34 -0.84
CA ASP A 176 22.79 13.93 0.51
C ASP A 176 24.12 14.63 0.82
N GLN A 177 25.21 14.18 0.20
CA GLN A 177 26.56 14.74 0.34
C GLN A 177 26.65 16.18 -0.22
N ASP A 178 25.81 16.51 -1.21
CA ASP A 178 25.81 17.80 -1.91
C ASP A 178 24.67 18.72 -1.40
N ARG A 179 23.89 18.28 -0.40
CA ARG A 179 22.77 19.03 0.20
C ARG A 179 23.19 20.41 0.71
N ALA A 180 24.39 20.52 1.28
CA ALA A 180 24.96 21.79 1.75
C ALA A 180 25.25 22.77 0.60
N VAL A 181 25.63 22.26 -0.57
CA VAL A 181 25.85 23.09 -1.78
C VAL A 181 24.52 23.59 -2.32
N TYR A 182 23.48 22.76 -2.30
CA TYR A 182 22.13 23.15 -2.73
C TYR A 182 21.47 24.15 -1.77
N GLN A 183 21.72 24.04 -0.46
CA GLN A 183 21.35 25.05 0.54
C GLN A 183 22.08 26.37 0.32
N ALA A 184 23.40 26.32 0.07
CA ALA A 184 24.22 27.52 -0.20
C ALA A 184 23.82 28.26 -1.50
N LEU A 185 23.27 27.54 -2.48
CA LEU A 185 22.73 28.10 -3.72
C LEU A 185 21.29 28.64 -3.56
N GLY A 186 20.70 28.59 -2.36
CA GLY A 186 19.36 29.11 -2.07
C GLY A 186 18.23 28.29 -2.68
N LEU A 187 18.50 27.01 -3.01
CA LEU A 187 17.53 26.12 -3.66
C LEU A 187 16.68 25.33 -2.64
N LEU A 188 17.04 25.37 -1.36
CA LEU A 188 16.37 24.69 -0.25
C LEU A 188 16.45 25.56 1.02
N SER A 189 15.35 25.70 1.76
CA SER A 189 15.37 26.11 3.17
C SER A 189 15.69 24.89 4.05
N ASP A 190 16.40 25.07 5.16
CA ASP A 190 16.86 23.97 6.00
C ASP A 190 15.95 23.69 7.19
N ASP A 191 14.85 22.96 6.98
CA ASP A 191 13.88 22.61 8.03
C ASP A 191 14.36 21.42 8.92
N LYS A 192 15.58 21.48 9.47
CA LYS A 192 16.19 20.35 10.21
C LYS A 192 16.00 20.40 11.71
N GLU A 193 15.60 21.55 12.25
CA GLU A 193 15.41 21.80 13.69
C GLU A 193 14.43 20.81 14.29
N TRP A 194 13.36 20.50 13.55
CA TRP A 194 12.36 19.51 13.92
C TRP A 194 12.88 18.08 13.92
N GLU A 195 13.63 17.69 12.87
CA GLU A 195 14.19 16.34 12.76
C GLU A 195 15.21 16.08 13.87
N ILE A 196 16.07 17.06 14.18
CA ILE A 196 17.09 16.96 15.21
C ILE A 196 16.46 16.89 16.61
N ALA A 197 15.45 17.71 16.89
CA ALA A 197 14.72 17.65 18.15
C ALA A 197 14.05 16.27 18.33
N PHE A 198 13.45 15.71 17.26
CA PHE A 198 12.83 14.39 17.29
C PHE A 198 13.82 13.25 17.49
N GLU A 199 14.97 13.27 16.82
CA GLU A 199 16.01 12.25 16.99
C GLU A 199 16.55 12.23 18.42
N GLU A 200 16.75 13.40 19.02
CA GLU A 200 17.20 13.52 20.41
C GLU A 200 16.15 12.99 21.40
N VAL A 201 14.87 13.28 21.16
CA VAL A 201 13.72 12.73 21.92
C VAL A 201 13.67 11.21 21.80
N CYS A 202 13.83 10.67 20.58
CA CYS A 202 13.83 9.23 20.33
C CYS A 202 14.98 8.50 21.02
N GLY A 203 16.15 9.13 21.13
CA GLY A 203 17.28 8.59 21.89
C GLY A 203 17.09 8.66 23.41
N SER A 204 16.25 9.56 23.88
CA SER A 204 16.09 9.90 25.30
C SER A 204 14.86 9.29 25.96
N ALA A 205 13.86 8.86 25.19
CA ALA A 205 12.58 8.35 25.68
C ALA A 205 12.41 6.83 25.55
N THR A 206 11.55 6.27 26.39
CA THR A 206 11.19 4.85 26.33
C THR A 206 10.17 4.56 25.22
N PRO A 207 10.05 3.30 24.77
CA PRO A 207 9.13 2.93 23.69
C PRO A 207 7.65 3.28 23.94
N GLU A 208 7.24 3.43 25.19
CA GLU A 208 5.86 3.81 25.54
C GLU A 208 5.62 5.31 25.41
N GLU A 209 6.56 6.15 25.84
CA GLU A 209 6.49 7.62 25.69
C GLU A 209 6.56 8.03 24.21
N LEU A 210 7.42 7.38 23.43
CA LEU A 210 7.47 7.57 21.98
C LEU A 210 6.16 7.18 21.32
N ARG A 211 5.53 6.11 21.80
CA ARG A 211 4.18 5.71 21.39
C ARG A 211 3.09 6.66 21.84
N PHE A 212 3.31 7.70 22.64
CA PHE A 212 2.33 8.78 22.83
C PHE A 212 2.58 9.95 21.86
N LEU A 213 3.86 10.20 21.56
CA LEU A 213 4.28 11.20 20.58
C LEU A 213 3.85 10.87 19.14
N PHE A 214 3.96 9.59 18.75
CA PHE A 214 3.50 9.09 17.45
C PHE A 214 1.98 9.20 17.24
N PRO A 215 1.14 8.83 18.22
CA PRO A 215 -0.29 9.09 18.19
C PRO A 215 -0.63 10.57 18.19
N THR A 216 0.05 11.43 18.96
CA THR A 216 -0.15 12.89 18.87
C THR A 216 0.07 13.38 17.44
N TYR A 217 1.07 12.87 16.72
CA TYR A 217 1.27 13.17 15.29
C TYR A 217 0.20 12.56 14.35
N SER A 218 -0.52 11.52 14.80
CA SER A 218 -1.47 10.73 13.99
C SER A 218 -2.94 10.85 14.40
N PHE A 219 -3.29 11.70 15.36
CA PHE A 219 -4.67 11.80 15.83
C PHE A 219 -5.53 12.70 14.94
N THR A 220 -6.41 12.08 14.16
CA THR A 220 -7.78 12.57 14.01
C THR A 220 -8.69 11.58 14.71
N ILE A 221 -9.09 11.88 15.95
CA ILE A 221 -10.11 11.10 16.66
C ILE A 221 -11.47 11.57 16.13
N PRO A 222 -12.44 10.66 15.85
CA PRO A 222 -13.64 10.99 15.06
C PRO A 222 -14.55 12.09 15.62
N ASP A 223 -14.38 12.53 16.87
CA ASP A 223 -15.20 13.56 17.53
C ASP A 223 -14.37 14.67 18.22
N TYR A 224 -13.06 14.75 17.94
CA TYR A 224 -12.18 15.76 18.54
C TYR A 224 -11.34 16.43 17.45
N HIS A 225 -11.76 17.63 17.02
CA HIS A 225 -11.05 18.43 16.03
C HIS A 225 -9.96 19.28 16.70
N LEU A 226 -8.73 18.79 16.66
CA LEU A 226 -7.55 19.63 16.90
C LEU A 226 -7.24 20.36 15.58
N ASN A 227 -7.12 21.69 15.64
CA ASN A 227 -6.58 22.45 14.51
C ASN A 227 -5.05 22.28 14.46
N ASP A 228 -4.44 22.56 13.31
CA ASP A 228 -2.99 22.35 13.09
C ASP A 228 -2.14 23.11 14.13
N ASP A 229 -2.59 24.30 14.54
CA ASP A 229 -1.94 25.09 15.59
C ASP A 229 -2.00 24.40 16.97
N SER A 230 -3.14 23.81 17.34
CA SER A 230 -3.27 23.03 18.57
C SER A 230 -2.42 21.78 18.49
N LEU A 231 -2.44 21.05 17.37
CA LEU A 231 -1.68 19.81 17.19
C LEU A 231 -0.17 20.07 17.29
N GLN A 232 0.29 21.15 16.65
CA GLN A 232 1.66 21.63 16.77
C GLN A 232 1.97 22.01 18.21
N GLY A 233 1.07 22.71 18.90
CA GLY A 233 1.19 23.07 20.31
C GLY A 233 1.33 21.87 21.25
N TYR A 234 0.46 20.85 21.11
CA TYR A 234 0.52 19.60 21.87
C TYR A 234 1.79 18.81 21.54
N THR A 235 2.21 18.78 20.28
CA THR A 235 3.45 18.09 19.87
C THR A 235 4.69 18.76 20.47
N LEU A 236 4.76 20.10 20.45
CA LEU A 236 5.82 20.85 21.13
C LEU A 236 5.80 20.61 22.64
N TYR A 237 4.63 20.54 23.27
CA TYR A 237 4.50 20.29 24.70
C TYR A 237 5.05 18.91 25.11
N GLU A 238 4.66 17.85 24.40
CA GLU A 238 5.14 16.50 24.68
C GLU A 238 6.65 16.34 24.45
N ILE A 239 7.18 16.98 23.40
CA ILE A 239 8.63 17.01 23.15
C ILE A 239 9.36 17.75 24.28
N GLU A 240 8.84 18.90 24.73
CA GLU A 240 9.43 19.68 25.83
C GLU A 240 9.48 18.87 27.13
N ILE A 241 8.41 18.14 27.48
CA ILE A 241 8.38 17.28 28.67
C ILE A 241 9.50 16.26 28.62
N ILE A 242 9.64 15.54 27.50
CA ILE A 242 10.64 14.49 27.35
C ILE A 242 12.06 15.08 27.41
N LEU A 243 12.30 16.20 26.73
CA LEU A 243 13.60 16.86 26.74
C LEU A 243 13.95 17.39 28.14
N SER A 244 12.96 17.91 28.88
CA SER A 244 13.17 18.45 30.23
C SER A 244 13.65 17.39 31.23
N ASN A 245 13.17 16.15 31.09
CA ASN A 245 13.62 15.00 31.89
C ASN A 245 15.12 14.70 31.68
N CYS A 246 15.68 15.14 30.56
CA CYS A 246 17.11 15.01 30.22
C CYS A 246 17.87 16.33 30.39
N GLY A 247 17.27 17.34 31.02
CA GLY A 247 17.88 18.66 31.24
C GLY A 247 18.02 19.53 29.98
N LYS A 248 17.24 19.24 28.93
CA LYS A 248 17.22 19.99 27.66
C LYS A 248 15.86 20.66 27.43
N SER A 249 15.78 21.53 26.43
CA SER A 249 14.56 22.27 26.06
C SER A 249 14.55 22.54 24.55
N LEU A 250 13.35 22.65 23.97
CA LEU A 250 13.09 22.99 22.57
C LEU A 250 13.80 24.27 22.12
N HIS A 251 13.97 25.25 23.01
CA HIS A 251 14.64 26.51 22.69
C HIS A 251 16.09 26.30 22.22
N VAL A 252 16.76 25.24 22.67
CA VAL A 252 18.13 24.89 22.24
C VAL A 252 18.17 24.55 20.74
N PHE A 253 17.05 24.13 20.17
CA PHE A 253 16.88 23.78 18.76
C PHE A 253 16.23 24.89 17.93
N GLY A 254 16.05 26.09 18.50
CA GLY A 254 15.42 27.21 17.79
C GLY A 254 13.91 27.07 17.57
N LEU A 255 13.27 26.10 18.24
CA LEU A 255 11.83 25.86 18.15
C LEU A 255 11.06 26.76 19.14
N PRO A 256 9.83 27.19 18.79
CA PRO A 256 9.01 28.00 19.68
C PRO A 256 8.62 27.19 20.94
N PRO A 257 8.48 27.84 22.10
CA PRO A 257 8.05 27.17 23.31
C PRO A 257 6.61 26.66 23.16
N PRO A 258 6.23 25.58 23.88
CA PRO A 258 4.87 25.08 23.84
C PRO A 258 3.86 26.11 24.40
N PRO A 259 2.57 26.00 24.02
CA PRO A 259 1.51 26.87 24.53
C PRO A 259 1.44 26.85 26.06
N GLN A 260 1.29 28.03 26.68
CA GLN A 260 1.29 28.18 28.14
C GLN A 260 0.10 27.52 28.83
N ASP A 261 -0.99 27.29 28.10
CA ASP A 261 -2.17 26.58 28.59
C ASP A 261 -1.97 25.05 28.67
N LEU A 262 -0.87 24.54 28.12
CA LEU A 262 -0.49 23.12 28.18
C LEU A 262 0.59 22.82 29.23
N LEU A 263 1.41 23.81 29.60
CA LEU A 263 2.48 23.75 30.63
C LEU A 263 1.94 23.80 32.07
#